data_AF-A0A0N1HE18-F1
#
_entry.id   AF-A0A0N1HE18-F1
#
_cell.length_a   1.000
_cell.length_b   1.000
_cell.length_c   1.000
_cell.angle_alpha   90.00
_cell.angle_beta   90.00
_cell.angle_gamma   90.00
#
_symmetry.space_group_name_H-M   'P 1'
#
loop_
_entity.id
_entity.type
_entity.pdbx_description
1 polymer ?
#
loop_
_entity_poly.entity_id
_entity_poly.type
_entity_poly.pdbx_seq_one_letter_code
_entity_poly.pdbx_strand_id
1 'polypeptide(L)'
;MTETETFYSADVARQKWEQAARVSDELRLAREAPKLSKSQRQLLRQHSEVKSIEPDIIAYLLSTGLVRHSTTATSALMELAPNDKVYESASLDEHVRAFHLLTAILPMEMLSSISASLCTEYVSRASHNAFSIRPTADGDHSGEFLGYGVWPEASFFNHSCNPNVRKVRNGRQWSFTVARDVEQGEELCITYLGGEEKELDVVERRKRLQTEWGFMCGCERCQKESATNGVNRKADD
;
A
#
# COMPACT_ATOMS: atom_id res chain seq x y z
N MET A 1 8.47 0.91 25.56
CA MET A 1 9.69 1.26 24.81
C MET A 1 9.28 1.32 23.36
N THR A 2 9.23 2.50 22.76
CA THR A 2 9.02 2.63 21.32
C THR A 2 10.27 2.09 20.65
N GLU A 3 10.17 0.92 20.02
CA GLU A 3 11.22 0.45 19.12
C GLU A 3 11.46 1.54 18.07
N THR A 4 12.71 1.96 17.89
CA THR A 4 13.07 2.88 16.82
C THR A 4 12.75 2.20 15.49
N GLU A 5 11.79 2.74 14.74
CA GLU A 5 11.45 2.25 13.40
C GLU A 5 12.72 2.23 12.54
N THR A 6 13.04 1.05 12.02
CA THR A 6 14.21 0.85 11.17
C THR A 6 13.74 0.80 9.72
N PHE A 7 14.19 1.76 8.92
CA PHE A 7 13.92 1.84 7.49
C PHE A 7 15.08 1.25 6.70
N TYR A 8 14.77 0.65 5.55
CA TYR A 8 15.70 -0.11 4.74
C TYR A 8 15.70 0.36 3.30
N SER A 9 16.89 0.42 2.70
CA SER A 9 17.01 0.56 1.24
C SER A 9 16.40 -0.65 0.53
N ALA A 10 16.03 -0.46 -0.73
CA ALA A 10 15.46 -1.54 -1.57
C ALA A 10 16.32 -2.82 -1.58
N ASP A 11 17.66 -2.69 -1.62
CA ASP A 11 18.57 -3.83 -1.65
C ASP A 11 18.59 -4.60 -0.32
N VAL A 12 18.62 -3.88 0.81
CA VAL A 12 18.58 -4.53 2.13
C VAL A 12 17.23 -5.20 2.35
N ALA A 13 16.14 -4.56 1.90
CA ALA A 13 14.81 -5.15 1.98
C ALA A 13 14.70 -6.45 1.17
N ARG A 14 15.27 -6.48 -0.04
CA ARG A 14 15.32 -7.67 -0.89
C ARG A 14 16.05 -8.83 -0.19
N GLN A 15 17.22 -8.57 0.38
CA GLN A 15 18.00 -9.58 1.09
C GLN A 15 17.26 -10.16 2.31
N LYS A 16 16.57 -9.30 3.07
CA LYS A 16 15.75 -9.75 4.21
C LYS A 16 14.58 -10.62 3.77
N TRP A 17 13.91 -10.29 2.65
CA TRP A 17 12.86 -11.15 2.10
C TRP A 17 13.37 -12.49 1.57
N GLU A 18 14.56 -12.53 0.97
CA GLU A 18 15.22 -13.77 0.56
C GLU A 18 15.54 -14.65 1.78
N GLN A 19 16.03 -14.06 2.87
CA GLN A 19 16.23 -14.78 4.13
C GLN A 19 14.90 -15.27 4.71
N ALA A 20 13.86 -14.42 4.68
CA ALA A 20 12.53 -14.79 5.16
C ALA A 20 11.94 -15.97 4.38
N ALA A 21 12.18 -16.05 3.07
CA ALA A 21 11.77 -17.18 2.23
C ALA A 21 12.41 -18.50 2.70
N ARG A 22 13.71 -18.51 2.99
CA ARG A 22 14.42 -19.71 3.48
C ARG A 22 13.85 -20.21 4.82
N VAL A 23 13.58 -19.29 5.75
CA VAL A 23 12.93 -19.63 7.03
C VAL A 23 11.52 -20.17 6.81
N SER A 24 10.77 -19.61 5.85
CA SER A 24 9.46 -20.13 5.47
C SER A 24 9.55 -21.56 4.92
N ASP A 25 10.58 -21.91 4.16
CA ASP A 25 10.75 -23.27 3.65
C ASP A 25 11.01 -24.26 4.78
N GLU A 26 11.85 -23.90 5.76
CA GLU A 26 12.07 -24.70 6.97
C GLU A 26 10.80 -24.87 7.80
N LEU A 27 9.99 -23.80 7.94
CA LEU A 27 8.70 -23.86 8.61
C LEU A 27 7.76 -24.84 7.89
N ARG A 28 7.66 -24.79 6.56
CA ARG A 28 6.82 -25.72 5.78
C ARG A 28 7.24 -27.16 5.98
N LEU A 29 8.53 -27.44 5.86
CA LEU A 29 9.09 -28.77 6.10
C LEU A 29 8.79 -29.26 7.52
N ALA A 30 8.86 -28.39 8.53
CA ALA A 30 8.48 -28.73 9.89
C ALA A 30 6.98 -29.07 9.99
N ARG A 31 6.11 -28.28 9.35
CA ARG A 31 4.65 -28.47 9.40
C ARG A 31 4.16 -29.74 8.70
N GLU A 32 4.82 -30.14 7.63
CA GLU A 32 4.52 -31.35 6.87
C GLU A 32 5.15 -32.62 7.50
N ALA A 33 6.05 -32.46 8.47
CA ALA A 33 6.76 -33.58 9.06
C ALA A 33 5.82 -34.47 9.89
N PRO A 34 5.81 -35.80 9.67
CA PRO A 34 4.98 -36.72 10.45
C PRO A 34 5.42 -36.79 11.92
N LYS A 35 6.69 -36.47 12.21
CA LYS A 35 7.24 -36.38 13.56
C LYS A 35 8.28 -35.26 13.64
N LEU A 36 8.06 -34.32 14.55
CA LEU A 36 8.94 -33.16 14.70
C LEU A 36 10.24 -33.48 15.45
N SER A 37 11.36 -33.01 14.89
CA SER A 37 12.63 -32.93 15.60
C SER A 37 12.58 -31.90 16.75
N LYS A 38 13.65 -31.82 17.56
CA LYS A 38 13.77 -30.77 18.59
C LYS A 38 13.88 -29.37 17.95
N SER A 39 14.67 -29.25 16.89
CA SER A 39 14.86 -27.98 16.16
C SER A 39 13.58 -27.52 15.48
N GLN A 40 12.84 -28.43 14.83
CA GLN A 40 11.55 -28.11 14.20
C GLN A 40 10.50 -27.65 15.21
N ARG A 41 10.42 -28.30 16.38
CA ARG A 41 9.55 -27.85 17.49
C ARG A 41 9.92 -26.45 17.98
N GLN A 42 11.22 -26.17 18.10
CA GLN A 42 11.70 -24.86 18.52
C GLN A 42 11.37 -23.79 17.46
N LEU A 43 11.60 -24.07 16.18
CA LEU A 43 11.32 -23.17 15.06
C LEU A 43 9.83 -22.81 15.00
N LEU A 44 8.94 -23.81 15.02
CA LEU A 44 7.49 -23.57 15.00
C LEU A 44 7.06 -22.75 16.21
N ARG A 45 7.54 -23.08 17.41
CA ARG A 45 7.23 -22.31 18.63
C ARG A 45 7.68 -20.86 18.51
N GLN A 46 8.88 -20.62 18.01
CA GLN A 46 9.44 -19.27 17.86
C GLN A 46 8.58 -18.39 16.93
N HIS A 47 8.04 -18.97 15.85
CA HIS A 47 7.31 -18.21 14.83
C HIS A 47 5.78 -18.30 14.96
N SER A 48 5.23 -19.06 15.91
CA SER A 48 3.78 -19.13 16.15
C SER A 48 3.27 -18.11 17.18
N GLU A 49 4.14 -17.29 17.76
CA GLU A 49 3.76 -16.25 18.72
C GLU A 49 3.44 -14.93 18.00
N VAL A 50 2.29 -14.32 18.31
CA VAL A 50 1.81 -13.05 17.71
C VAL A 50 2.48 -11.81 18.32
N LYS A 51 3.43 -11.97 19.25
CA LYS A 51 4.01 -10.85 19.98
C LYS A 51 4.77 -9.92 19.04
N SER A 52 4.58 -8.62 19.23
CA SER A 52 5.28 -7.56 18.50
C SER A 52 4.99 -7.55 16.98
N ILE A 53 3.73 -7.80 16.62
CA ILE A 53 3.24 -7.67 15.24
C ILE A 53 1.92 -6.92 15.29
N GLU A 54 1.82 -5.81 14.54
CA GLU A 54 0.56 -5.13 14.35
C GLU A 54 -0.50 -6.04 13.68
N PRO A 55 -1.72 -6.17 14.24
CA PRO A 55 -2.76 -7.03 13.68
C PRO A 55 -3.10 -6.72 12.22
N ASP A 56 -3.02 -5.46 11.83
CA ASP A 56 -3.34 -5.01 10.47
C ASP A 56 -2.34 -5.53 9.45
N ILE A 57 -1.06 -5.66 9.81
CA ILE A 57 -0.02 -6.27 8.96
C ILE A 57 -0.33 -7.76 8.75
N ILE A 58 -0.79 -8.47 9.80
CA ILE A 58 -1.19 -9.88 9.70
C ILE A 58 -2.40 -10.01 8.78
N ALA A 59 -3.44 -9.21 9.01
CA ALA A 59 -4.67 -9.22 8.23
C ALA A 59 -4.41 -8.88 6.76
N TYR A 60 -3.52 -7.93 6.51
CA TYR A 60 -3.10 -7.53 5.17
C TYR A 60 -2.42 -8.68 4.42
N LEU A 61 -1.37 -9.29 5.00
CA LEU A 61 -0.68 -10.42 4.35
C LEU A 61 -1.56 -11.67 4.23
N LEU A 62 -2.47 -11.90 5.19
CA LEU A 62 -3.46 -12.96 5.10
C LEU A 62 -4.40 -12.75 3.92
N SER A 63 -4.86 -11.51 3.70
CA SER A 63 -5.75 -11.17 2.59
C SER A 63 -5.10 -11.48 1.24
N THR A 64 -3.79 -11.23 1.10
CA THR A 64 -3.01 -11.65 -0.07
C THR A 64 -3.07 -13.16 -0.31
N GLY A 65 -2.87 -13.97 0.74
CA GLY A 65 -2.95 -15.42 0.64
C GLY A 65 -4.37 -15.91 0.32
N LEU A 66 -5.40 -15.29 0.93
CA LEU A 66 -6.80 -15.61 0.67
C LEU A 66 -7.21 -15.30 -0.77
N VAL A 67 -6.78 -14.16 -1.32
CA VAL A 67 -7.06 -13.79 -2.72
C VAL A 67 -6.47 -14.82 -3.67
N ARG A 68 -5.20 -15.21 -3.47
CA ARG A 68 -4.54 -16.25 -4.27
C ARG A 68 -5.19 -17.62 -4.12
N HIS A 69 -5.68 -17.96 -2.93
CA HIS A 69 -6.32 -19.25 -2.66
C HIS A 69 -7.72 -19.33 -3.28
N SER A 70 -8.48 -18.24 -3.23
CA SER A 70 -9.91 -18.22 -3.57
C SER A 70 -10.20 -17.80 -5.01
N THR A 71 -9.30 -17.09 -5.68
CA THR A 71 -9.59 -16.47 -6.99
C THR A 71 -8.36 -16.39 -7.90
N THR A 72 -8.60 -16.14 -9.19
CA THR A 72 -7.58 -15.70 -10.16
C THR A 72 -7.34 -14.19 -10.13
N ALA A 73 -8.01 -13.42 -9.25
CA ALA A 73 -7.96 -11.95 -9.17
C ALA A 73 -6.57 -11.39 -8.79
N THR A 74 -5.60 -12.28 -8.53
CA THR A 74 -4.18 -11.95 -8.46
C THR A 74 -3.72 -11.13 -9.67
N SER A 75 -4.27 -11.34 -10.88
CA SER A 75 -3.78 -10.67 -12.10
C SER A 75 -3.93 -9.14 -12.07
N ALA A 76 -5.11 -8.61 -11.74
CA ALA A 76 -5.39 -7.17 -11.78
C ALA A 76 -4.53 -6.39 -10.76
N LEU A 77 -4.31 -6.98 -9.58
CA LEU A 77 -3.40 -6.41 -8.59
C LEU A 77 -1.96 -6.37 -9.09
N MET A 78 -1.50 -7.39 -9.83
CA MET A 78 -0.13 -7.43 -10.35
C MET A 78 0.13 -6.41 -11.47
N GLU A 79 -0.92 -5.89 -12.11
CA GLU A 79 -0.84 -4.86 -13.16
C GLU A 79 -0.60 -3.45 -12.57
N LEU A 80 -0.83 -3.25 -11.28
CA LEU A 80 -0.62 -1.96 -10.63
C LEU A 80 0.88 -1.62 -10.52
N ALA A 81 1.19 -0.33 -10.54
CA ALA A 81 2.54 0.16 -10.45
C ALA A 81 3.16 -0.18 -9.07
N PRO A 82 4.32 -0.87 -9.02
CA PRO A 82 4.99 -1.17 -7.76
C PRO A 82 5.78 0.04 -7.24
N ASN A 83 5.97 0.07 -5.93
CA ASN A 83 6.95 0.90 -5.24
C ASN A 83 8.08 0.01 -4.73
N ASP A 84 9.29 0.22 -5.21
CA ASP A 84 10.49 -0.50 -4.78
C ASP A 84 11.08 0.04 -3.46
N LYS A 85 10.55 1.16 -2.96
CA LYS A 85 11.03 1.88 -1.77
C LYS A 85 10.06 1.85 -0.58
N VAL A 86 9.10 0.92 -0.55
CA VAL A 86 8.10 0.85 0.55
C VAL A 86 8.73 0.80 1.92
N TYR A 87 9.86 0.09 2.07
CA TYR A 87 10.51 -0.08 3.36
C TYR A 87 11.41 1.09 3.76
N GLU A 88 11.43 2.17 2.99
CA GLU A 88 11.94 3.48 3.45
C GLU A 88 10.93 4.18 4.37
N SER A 89 9.68 3.71 4.42
CA SER A 89 8.58 4.29 5.24
C SER A 89 7.70 3.26 5.96
N ALA A 90 7.91 1.95 5.77
CA ALA A 90 7.15 0.88 6.41
C ALA A 90 8.03 -0.13 7.19
N SER A 91 7.47 -0.75 8.21
CA SER A 91 8.14 -1.72 9.08
C SER A 91 8.36 -3.08 8.38
N LEU A 92 9.52 -3.27 7.76
CA LEU A 92 9.88 -4.53 7.09
C LEU A 92 9.91 -5.72 8.07
N ASP A 93 10.44 -5.50 9.27
CA ASP A 93 10.63 -6.57 10.24
C ASP A 93 9.28 -7.11 10.74
N GLU A 94 8.26 -6.27 10.88
CA GLU A 94 6.91 -6.71 11.19
C GLU A 94 6.27 -7.50 10.06
N HIS A 95 6.45 -7.07 8.80
CA HIS A 95 5.98 -7.83 7.64
C HIS A 95 6.63 -9.22 7.57
N VAL A 96 7.93 -9.32 7.84
CA VAL A 96 8.63 -10.62 7.88
C VAL A 96 8.11 -11.49 9.03
N ARG A 97 7.93 -10.92 10.22
CA ARG A 97 7.35 -11.65 11.37
C ARG A 97 5.93 -12.14 11.08
N ALA A 98 5.08 -11.28 10.50
CA ALA A 98 3.71 -11.63 10.11
C ALA A 98 3.69 -12.73 9.04
N PHE A 99 4.57 -12.66 8.04
CA PHE A 99 4.72 -13.70 7.02
C PHE A 99 5.13 -15.05 7.63
N HIS A 100 6.08 -15.07 8.55
CA HIS A 100 6.49 -16.30 9.25
C HIS A 100 5.39 -16.84 10.15
N LEU A 101 4.69 -15.97 10.87
CA LEU A 101 3.51 -16.33 11.66
C LEU A 101 2.46 -17.03 10.80
N LEU A 102 2.06 -16.41 9.69
CA LEU A 102 1.09 -16.99 8.76
C LEU A 102 1.56 -18.32 8.21
N THR A 103 2.84 -18.43 7.83
CA THR A 103 3.43 -19.71 7.40
C THR A 103 3.35 -20.79 8.49
N ALA A 104 3.55 -20.42 9.76
CA ALA A 104 3.51 -21.33 10.88
C ALA A 104 2.07 -21.79 11.25
N ILE A 105 1.06 -20.94 11.09
CA ILE A 105 -0.28 -21.17 11.66
C ILE A 105 -1.41 -21.40 10.65
N LEU A 106 -1.25 -20.98 9.38
CA LEU A 106 -2.31 -21.11 8.36
C LEU A 106 -2.76 -22.56 8.18
N PRO A 107 -4.00 -22.87 7.77
CA PRO A 107 -4.38 -24.23 7.41
C PRO A 107 -3.44 -24.86 6.35
N MET A 108 -3.25 -26.18 6.38
CA MET A 108 -2.29 -26.87 5.49
C MET A 108 -2.64 -26.67 4.01
N GLU A 109 -3.92 -26.63 3.69
CA GLU A 109 -4.48 -26.36 2.36
C GLU A 109 -4.15 -24.95 1.82
N MET A 110 -3.85 -24.00 2.70
CA MET A 110 -3.49 -22.63 2.35
C MET A 110 -1.98 -22.39 2.37
N LEU A 111 -1.19 -23.38 2.77
CA LEU A 111 0.24 -23.22 2.99
C LEU A 111 0.93 -22.69 1.72
N SER A 112 0.62 -23.26 0.56
CA SER A 112 1.16 -22.84 -0.75
C SER A 112 0.60 -21.51 -1.28
N SER A 113 -0.43 -20.95 -0.64
CA SER A 113 -1.10 -19.72 -1.06
C SER A 113 -0.41 -18.45 -0.60
N ILE A 114 0.59 -18.54 0.29
CA ILE A 114 1.40 -17.39 0.71
C ILE A 114 2.88 -17.68 0.41
N SER A 115 3.61 -16.72 -0.15
CA SER A 115 5.05 -16.79 -0.35
C SER A 115 5.69 -15.43 -0.09
N ALA A 116 6.98 -15.41 0.21
CA ALA A 116 7.72 -14.16 0.38
C ALA A 116 7.58 -13.26 -0.85
N SER A 117 7.77 -13.81 -2.05
CA SER A 117 7.60 -13.08 -3.31
C SER A 117 6.21 -12.47 -3.45
N LEU A 118 5.15 -13.23 -3.16
CA LEU A 118 3.78 -12.73 -3.25
C LEU A 118 3.54 -11.60 -2.25
N CYS A 119 4.00 -11.76 -1.01
CA CYS A 119 3.89 -10.71 0.01
C CYS A 119 4.63 -9.43 -0.44
N THR A 120 5.86 -9.54 -0.94
CA THR A 120 6.63 -8.40 -1.43
C THR A 120 5.94 -7.70 -2.61
N GLU A 121 5.43 -8.45 -3.59
CA GLU A 121 4.74 -7.89 -4.77
C GLU A 121 3.43 -7.18 -4.40
N TYR A 122 2.71 -7.68 -3.39
CA TYR A 122 1.49 -7.03 -2.89
C TYR A 122 1.79 -5.77 -2.09
N VAL A 123 2.73 -5.84 -1.13
CA VAL A 123 3.15 -4.68 -0.34
C VAL A 123 3.66 -3.55 -1.24
N SER A 124 4.49 -3.88 -2.25
CA SER A 124 5.04 -2.89 -3.17
C SER A 124 3.96 -2.15 -3.94
N ARG A 125 2.89 -2.84 -4.37
CA ARG A 125 1.82 -2.21 -5.14
C ARG A 125 0.83 -1.47 -4.27
N ALA A 126 0.45 -2.00 -3.12
CA ALA A 126 -0.54 -1.33 -2.29
C ALA A 126 -0.08 0.06 -1.80
N SER A 127 1.21 0.27 -1.55
CA SER A 127 1.71 1.53 -0.99
C SER A 127 1.36 2.78 -1.81
N HIS A 128 1.25 2.64 -3.15
CA HIS A 128 0.91 3.74 -4.06
C HIS A 128 -0.41 3.51 -4.81
N ASN A 129 -1.22 2.54 -4.38
CA ASN A 129 -2.49 2.23 -5.06
C ASN A 129 -3.65 2.09 -4.07
N ALA A 130 -3.39 2.14 -2.77
CA ALA A 130 -4.41 1.99 -1.75
C ALA A 130 -5.26 3.25 -1.57
N PHE A 131 -6.53 3.04 -1.26
CA PHE A 131 -7.47 4.07 -0.85
C PHE A 131 -7.69 3.97 0.66
N SER A 132 -7.51 5.10 1.35
CA SER A 132 -7.86 5.21 2.77
C SER A 132 -9.36 5.05 2.98
N ILE A 133 -9.74 4.36 4.05
CA ILE A 133 -11.12 4.20 4.49
C ILE A 133 -11.30 5.06 5.74
N ARG A 134 -12.10 6.12 5.62
CA ARG A 134 -12.48 7.02 6.71
C ARG A 134 -14.00 7.14 6.80
N PRO A 135 -14.58 7.45 7.98
CA PRO A 135 -16.00 7.77 8.10
C PRO A 135 -16.36 8.92 7.15
N THR A 136 -17.47 8.78 6.42
CA THR A 136 -17.85 9.72 5.36
C THR A 136 -18.80 10.83 5.84
N ALA A 137 -19.05 10.93 7.16
CA ALA A 137 -20.04 11.86 7.71
C ALA A 137 -19.69 13.33 7.45
N ASP A 138 -18.41 13.66 7.37
CA ASP A 138 -17.93 15.05 7.29
C ASP A 138 -17.07 15.34 6.02
N GLY A 139 -16.85 14.35 5.13
CA GLY A 139 -15.93 14.42 3.98
C GLY A 139 -14.87 13.30 3.97
N ASP A 140 -14.13 13.15 2.87
CA ASP A 140 -13.16 12.04 2.66
C ASP A 140 -11.94 12.09 3.60
N HIS A 141 -11.75 13.16 4.37
CA HIS A 141 -10.59 13.40 5.25
C HIS A 141 -10.91 13.74 6.70
N SER A 142 -12.18 13.89 7.01
CA SER A 142 -12.67 14.22 8.34
C SER A 142 -13.08 12.92 9.03
N GLY A 143 -12.28 12.49 10.00
CA GLY A 143 -12.58 11.31 10.79
C GLY A 143 -11.41 10.36 10.97
N GLU A 144 -11.60 9.43 11.88
CA GLU A 144 -10.63 8.41 12.23
C GLU A 144 -10.25 7.55 11.02
N PHE A 145 -8.97 7.15 10.94
CA PHE A 145 -8.52 6.21 9.94
C PHE A 145 -8.99 4.80 10.31
N LEU A 146 -9.85 4.20 9.48
CA LEU A 146 -10.38 2.85 9.73
C LEU A 146 -9.57 1.75 9.04
N GLY A 147 -8.60 2.12 8.20
CA GLY A 147 -7.81 1.21 7.40
C GLY A 147 -7.73 1.64 5.94
N TYR A 148 -7.29 0.74 5.08
CA TYR A 148 -7.12 0.99 3.65
C TYR A 148 -7.43 -0.26 2.84
N GLY A 149 -7.69 -0.07 1.54
CA GLY A 149 -7.90 -1.17 0.61
C GLY A 149 -7.40 -0.83 -0.78
N VAL A 150 -7.14 -1.85 -1.59
CA VAL A 150 -6.76 -1.68 -2.99
C VAL A 150 -7.91 -2.13 -3.86
N TRP A 151 -8.33 -1.25 -4.77
CA TRP A 151 -9.35 -1.51 -5.78
C TRP A 151 -8.68 -1.32 -7.14
N PRO A 152 -8.14 -2.38 -7.76
CA PRO A 152 -7.27 -2.25 -8.93
C PRO A 152 -7.85 -1.35 -10.03
N GLU A 153 -9.13 -1.51 -10.35
CA GLU A 153 -9.82 -0.72 -11.36
C GLU A 153 -9.86 0.78 -11.01
N ALA A 154 -10.00 1.11 -9.73
CA ALA A 154 -9.98 2.49 -9.26
C ALA A 154 -8.56 3.07 -9.14
N SER A 155 -7.56 2.22 -8.88
CA SER A 155 -6.16 2.63 -8.71
C SER A 155 -5.52 3.15 -10.01
N PHE A 156 -6.14 2.95 -11.17
CA PHE A 156 -5.69 3.51 -12.44
C PHE A 156 -6.04 5.00 -12.64
N PHE A 157 -6.92 5.60 -11.82
CA PHE A 157 -7.19 7.03 -11.92
C PHE A 157 -5.97 7.84 -11.48
N ASN A 158 -5.40 8.64 -12.38
CA ASN A 158 -4.32 9.55 -12.05
C ASN A 158 -4.78 10.77 -11.23
N HIS A 159 -3.81 11.48 -10.67
CA HIS A 159 -4.05 12.69 -9.89
C HIS A 159 -4.19 13.95 -10.75
N SER A 160 -5.15 14.81 -10.38
CA SER A 160 -5.16 16.23 -10.76
C SER A 160 -5.52 17.11 -9.55
N CYS A 161 -4.88 18.27 -9.40
CA CYS A 161 -5.27 19.28 -8.40
C CYS A 161 -6.55 20.06 -8.81
N ASN A 162 -7.05 19.80 -10.02
CA ASN A 162 -8.37 20.19 -10.51
C ASN A 162 -9.03 18.95 -11.14
N PRO A 163 -9.49 17.99 -10.33
CA PRO A 163 -9.98 16.71 -10.84
C PRO A 163 -11.30 16.88 -11.60
N ASN A 164 -11.50 16.07 -12.64
CA ASN A 164 -12.77 15.99 -13.38
C ASN A 164 -13.63 14.80 -12.92
N VAL A 165 -13.14 13.97 -12.00
CA VAL A 165 -13.89 12.87 -11.36
C VAL A 165 -13.98 13.10 -9.86
N ARG A 166 -15.20 13.01 -9.32
CA ARG A 166 -15.48 12.92 -7.90
C ARG A 166 -15.57 11.45 -7.50
N LYS A 167 -14.89 11.09 -6.41
CA LYS A 167 -15.04 9.78 -5.74
C LYS A 167 -15.88 9.91 -4.48
N VAL A 168 -16.73 8.92 -4.23
CA VAL A 168 -17.54 8.81 -3.01
C VAL A 168 -17.57 7.35 -2.59
N ARG A 169 -17.36 7.08 -1.29
CA ARG A 169 -17.53 5.74 -0.73
C ARG A 169 -18.91 5.61 -0.08
N ASN A 170 -19.63 4.53 -0.40
CA ASN A 170 -20.84 4.13 0.31
C ASN A 170 -20.67 2.69 0.82
N GLY A 171 -20.54 2.53 2.13
CA GLY A 171 -20.22 1.23 2.73
C GLY A 171 -18.93 0.64 2.13
N ARG A 172 -19.03 -0.51 1.46
CA ARG A 172 -17.88 -1.21 0.86
C ARG A 172 -17.63 -0.88 -0.61
N GLN A 173 -18.36 0.07 -1.18
CA GLN A 173 -18.30 0.41 -2.60
C GLN A 173 -17.77 1.83 -2.82
N TRP A 174 -16.85 1.97 -3.77
CA TRP A 174 -16.47 3.26 -4.34
C TRP A 174 -17.34 3.57 -5.56
N SER A 175 -17.80 4.81 -5.66
CA SER A 175 -18.50 5.36 -6.81
C SER A 175 -17.70 6.53 -7.36
N PHE A 176 -17.50 6.55 -8.67
CA PHE A 176 -16.78 7.59 -9.39
C PHE A 176 -17.74 8.26 -10.36
N THR A 177 -17.84 9.58 -10.32
CA THR A 177 -18.77 10.35 -11.17
C THR A 177 -18.04 11.56 -11.72
N VAL A 178 -18.23 11.83 -13.01
CA VAL A 178 -17.69 13.04 -13.63
C VAL A 178 -18.27 14.28 -12.95
N ALA A 179 -17.42 15.26 -12.65
CA ALA A 179 -17.78 16.51 -11.98
C ALA A 179 -18.17 17.63 -12.97
N ARG A 180 -17.93 17.40 -14.26
CA ARG A 180 -18.28 18.26 -15.39
C ARG A 180 -18.36 17.43 -16.67
N ASP A 181 -18.75 18.05 -17.77
CA ASP A 181 -18.63 17.44 -19.09
C ASP A 181 -17.16 17.10 -19.39
N VAL A 182 -16.95 15.92 -19.99
CA VAL A 182 -15.63 15.36 -20.33
C VAL A 182 -15.64 14.98 -21.81
N GLU A 183 -14.62 15.40 -22.53
CA GLU A 183 -14.50 15.11 -23.97
C GLU A 183 -13.93 13.71 -24.23
N GLN A 184 -14.18 13.17 -25.42
CA GLN A 184 -13.59 11.90 -25.83
C GLN A 184 -12.06 12.01 -25.87
N GLY A 185 -11.37 11.12 -25.15
CA GLY A 185 -9.91 11.11 -25.05
C GLY A 185 -9.35 12.00 -23.94
N GLU A 186 -10.19 12.76 -23.24
CA GLU A 186 -9.78 13.46 -22.03
C GLU A 186 -9.52 12.45 -20.90
N GLU A 187 -8.39 12.58 -20.22
CA GLU A 187 -8.03 11.72 -19.09
C GLU A 187 -8.94 11.98 -17.89
N LEU A 188 -9.44 10.90 -17.28
CA LEU A 188 -10.20 10.98 -16.04
C LEU A 188 -9.25 10.99 -14.85
N CYS A 189 -9.33 12.03 -14.02
CA CYS A 189 -8.45 12.22 -12.88
C CYS A 189 -9.24 12.47 -11.59
N ILE A 190 -8.75 11.86 -10.51
CA ILE A 190 -9.23 12.10 -9.13
C ILE A 190 -8.24 12.96 -8.36
N THR A 191 -8.60 13.37 -7.15
CA THR A 191 -7.63 13.94 -6.19
C THR A 191 -7.07 12.86 -5.27
N TYR A 192 -5.77 12.94 -5.01
CA TYR A 192 -5.06 12.13 -4.01
C TYR A 192 -4.92 12.89 -2.69
N LEU A 193 -5.06 14.22 -2.74
CA LEU A 193 -4.97 15.13 -1.60
C LEU A 193 -6.32 15.32 -0.89
N GLY A 194 -7.40 14.73 -1.43
CA GLY A 194 -8.76 14.63 -0.86
C GLY A 194 -9.37 15.91 -0.29
N GLY A 195 -8.97 17.06 -0.82
CA GLY A 195 -9.49 18.37 -0.46
C GLY A 195 -8.45 19.34 0.06
N GLU A 196 -7.31 18.86 0.60
CA GLU A 196 -6.21 19.71 1.09
C GLU A 196 -5.68 20.63 -0.03
N GLU A 197 -5.80 20.24 -1.29
CA GLU A 197 -5.41 21.08 -2.44
C GLU A 197 -6.13 22.44 -2.52
N LYS A 198 -7.21 22.64 -1.75
CA LYS A 198 -7.92 23.92 -1.66
C LYS A 198 -7.21 24.92 -0.76
N GLU A 199 -6.46 24.42 0.23
CA GLU A 199 -5.77 25.21 1.25
C GLU A 199 -4.28 25.37 0.94
N LEU A 200 -3.71 24.41 0.20
CA LEU A 200 -2.29 24.36 -0.14
C LEU A 200 -1.96 25.09 -1.46
N ASP A 201 -0.83 25.80 -1.47
CA ASP A 201 -0.29 26.40 -2.68
C ASP A 201 0.35 25.35 -3.63
N VAL A 202 0.75 25.77 -4.84
CA VAL A 202 1.34 24.86 -5.83
C VAL A 202 2.63 24.18 -5.37
N VAL A 203 3.44 24.85 -4.54
CA VAL A 203 4.71 24.31 -4.03
C VAL A 203 4.42 23.25 -2.97
N GLU A 204 3.50 23.54 -2.05
CA GLU A 204 3.08 22.64 -0.99
C GLU A 204 2.41 21.39 -1.55
N ARG A 205 1.47 21.53 -2.50
CA ARG A 205 0.82 20.38 -3.15
C ARG A 205 1.83 19.49 -3.85
N ARG A 206 2.77 20.06 -4.61
CA ARG A 206 3.82 19.27 -5.29
C ARG A 206 4.77 18.59 -4.32
N LYS A 207 5.15 19.28 -3.24
CA LYS A 207 5.98 18.69 -2.18
C LYS A 207 5.27 17.50 -1.54
N ARG A 208 3.99 17.65 -1.19
CA ARG A 208 3.18 16.59 -0.60
C ARG A 208 3.09 15.37 -1.52
N LEU A 209 2.73 15.58 -2.79
CA LEU A 209 2.64 14.51 -3.79
C LEU A 209 4.00 13.84 -4.05
N GLN A 210 5.09 14.61 -4.06
CA GLN A 210 6.43 14.07 -4.24
C GLN A 210 6.85 13.20 -3.05
N THR A 211 6.50 13.60 -1.82
CA THR A 211 6.81 12.85 -0.61
C THR A 211 5.96 11.57 -0.48
N GLU A 212 4.66 11.64 -0.78
CA GLU A 212 3.75 10.51 -0.58
C GLU A 212 3.66 9.56 -1.76
N TRP A 213 3.79 10.07 -2.99
CA TRP A 213 3.53 9.32 -4.22
C TRP A 213 4.72 9.34 -5.19
N GLY A 214 5.79 10.07 -4.88
CA GLY A 214 7.02 10.07 -5.68
C GLY A 214 6.96 10.86 -6.99
N PHE A 215 5.93 11.69 -7.23
CA PHE A 215 5.80 12.46 -8.47
C PHE A 215 5.52 13.96 -8.25
N MET A 216 5.87 14.76 -9.26
CA MET A 216 5.54 16.18 -9.32
C MET A 216 4.32 16.42 -10.22
N CYS A 217 3.23 16.97 -9.66
CA CYS A 217 2.00 17.21 -10.42
C CYS A 217 2.17 18.22 -11.56
N GLY A 218 1.79 17.78 -12.76
CA GLY A 218 1.82 18.53 -14.01
C GLY A 218 0.45 19.01 -14.50
N CYS A 219 -0.61 18.94 -13.70
CA CYS A 219 -1.96 19.33 -14.14
C CYS A 219 -2.05 20.82 -14.50
N GLU A 220 -3.07 21.19 -15.29
CA GLU A 220 -3.31 22.54 -15.77
C GLU A 220 -3.30 23.60 -14.66
N ARG A 221 -3.95 23.32 -13.52
CA ARG A 221 -3.97 24.21 -12.35
C ARG A 221 -2.55 24.48 -11.83
N CYS A 222 -1.75 23.44 -11.66
CA CYS A 222 -0.36 23.59 -11.19
C CYS A 222 0.51 24.35 -12.20
N GLN A 223 0.31 24.15 -13.50
CA GLN A 223 1.03 24.89 -14.54
C GLN A 223 0.70 26.38 -14.50
N LYS A 224 -0.60 26.73 -14.45
CA LYS A 224 -1.07 28.13 -14.37
C LYS A 224 -0.53 28.83 -13.13
N GLU A 225 -0.70 28.24 -11.94
CA GLU A 225 -0.23 28.82 -10.68
C GLU A 225 1.30 28.97 -10.63
N SER A 226 2.06 28.05 -11.24
CA SER A 226 3.53 28.15 -11.32
C SER A 226 3.99 29.32 -12.19
N ALA A 227 3.29 29.58 -13.30
CA ALA A 227 3.61 30.70 -14.18
C ALA A 227 3.40 32.04 -13.47
N THR A 228 2.32 32.18 -12.70
CA THR A 228 2.03 33.38 -11.91
C THR A 228 3.02 33.58 -10.76
N ASN A 229 3.41 32.52 -10.06
CA ASN A 229 4.42 32.59 -8.99
C ASN A 229 5.82 32.97 -9.50
N GLY A 230 6.17 32.62 -10.74
CA GLY A 230 7.42 33.05 -11.38
C GLY A 230 7.43 34.54 -11.77
N VAL A 231 6.25 35.15 -11.97
CA VAL A 231 6.11 36.59 -12.24
C VAL A 231 6.27 37.42 -10.96
N ASN A 232 5.69 36.98 -9.84
CA ASN A 232 5.82 37.70 -8.57
C ASN A 232 7.25 37.70 -8.01
N ARG A 233 8.02 36.62 -8.16
CA ARG A 233 9.43 36.60 -7.70
C ARG A 233 10.37 37.52 -8.51
N LYS A 234 10.00 37.90 -9.73
CA LYS A 234 10.76 38.87 -10.55
C LYS A 234 10.40 40.33 -10.28
N ALA A 235 9.34 40.58 -9.50
CA ALA A 235 8.94 41.93 -9.11
C ALA A 235 9.55 42.37 -7.77
N ASP A 236 10.17 41.43 -7.04
CA ASP A 236 10.80 41.63 -5.73
C ASP A 236 12.35 41.64 -5.80
N ASP A 237 12.94 41.53 -7.00
CA ASP A 237 14.39 41.71 -7.31
C ASP A 237 14.62 43.00 -8.12
#